data_AF-A0ABC9NPB7-F1
#
_entry.id   AF-A0ABC9NPB7-F1
#
_cell.length_a   1.000
_cell.length_b   1.000
_cell.length_c   1.000
_cell.angle_alpha   90.00
_cell.angle_beta   90.00
_cell.angle_gamma   90.00
#
_symmetry.space_group_name_H-M   'P 1'
#
loop_
_entity.id
_entity.type
_entity.pdbx_description
1 polymer ?
#
loop_
_entity_poly.entity_id
_entity_poly.type
_entity_poly.pdbx_seq_one_letter_code
_entity_poly.pdbx_strand_id
1 'polypeptide(L)'
;MTGLLHQKGEGKSAYWIITPDKPLFCVRDVDTRGRNWNRQLQLVLTADERSALRYLLDKSVVVGGDLFLALGDMHHTPLLLDNIFILT
;
A
#
# COMPACT_ATOMS: atom_id res chain seq x y z
N MET A 1 -2.89 -7.89 7.41
CA MET A 1 -1.88 -8.67 6.65
C MET A 1 -0.49 -8.29 7.12
N THR A 2 0.46 -9.22 7.05
CA THR A 2 1.88 -8.94 7.27
C THR A 2 2.56 -8.59 5.96
N GLY A 3 3.46 -7.61 5.98
CA GLY A 3 4.22 -7.24 4.81
C GLY A 3 5.27 -6.18 5.09
N LEU A 4 6.13 -5.97 4.10
CA LEU A 4 7.21 -5.01 4.16
C LEU A 4 6.74 -3.63 3.71
N LEU A 5 6.90 -2.63 4.58
CA LEU A 5 6.55 -1.24 4.31
C LEU A 5 7.72 -0.52 3.63
N HIS A 6 7.46 0.12 2.50
CA HIS A 6 8.49 0.87 1.77
C HIS A 6 7.97 2.17 1.21
N GLN A 7 8.88 3.13 1.06
CA GLN A 7 8.66 4.29 0.21
C GLN A 7 9.10 3.98 -1.23
N LYS A 8 8.34 4.50 -2.19
CA LYS A 8 8.68 4.58 -3.60
C LYS A 8 8.54 6.01 -4.11
N GLY A 9 9.18 6.29 -5.24
CA GLY A 9 9.27 7.65 -5.78
C GLY A 9 10.13 8.57 -4.91
N GLU A 10 10.20 9.84 -5.31
CA GLU A 10 11.02 10.85 -4.64
C GLU A 10 10.29 12.19 -4.54
N GLY A 11 10.70 13.01 -3.57
CA GLY A 11 10.18 14.36 -3.38
C GLY A 11 8.65 14.39 -3.23
N LYS A 12 7.99 15.27 -3.98
CA LYS A 12 6.52 15.45 -3.95
C LYS A 12 5.76 14.26 -4.54
N SER A 13 6.42 13.41 -5.31
CA SER A 13 5.83 12.22 -5.93
C SER A 13 6.08 10.96 -5.10
N ALA A 14 6.65 11.08 -3.89
CA ALA A 14 6.86 9.94 -3.01
C ALA A 14 5.52 9.36 -2.54
N TYR A 15 5.41 8.04 -2.56
CA TYR A 15 4.26 7.29 -2.05
C TYR A 15 4.73 6.05 -1.31
N TRP A 16 3.91 5.55 -0.40
CA TRP A 16 4.25 4.37 0.38
C TRP A 16 3.48 3.18 -0.14
N ILE A 17 4.14 2.02 -0.12
CA ILE A 17 3.53 0.75 -0.43
C ILE A 17 3.74 -0.23 0.70
N ILE A 18 2.81 -1.17 0.85
CA ILE A 18 3.07 -2.42 1.54
C ILE A 18 3.21 -3.53 0.49
N THR A 19 4.28 -4.32 0.62
CA THR A 19 4.48 -5.57 -0.13
C THR A 19 4.10 -6.73 0.80
N PRO A 20 2.91 -7.33 0.65
CA PRO A 20 2.47 -8.40 1.54
C PRO A 20 3.34 -9.65 1.38
N ASP A 21 3.57 -10.39 2.47
CA ASP A 21 4.36 -11.64 2.45
C ASP A 21 3.77 -12.69 1.50
N LYS A 22 2.45 -12.64 1.30
CA LYS A 22 1.70 -13.47 0.36
C LYS A 22 0.88 -12.56 -0.56
N PRO A 23 0.89 -12.78 -1.89
CA PRO A 23 0.06 -12.01 -2.81
C PRO A 23 -1.42 -12.06 -2.41
N LEU A 24 -2.14 -10.96 -2.63
CA LEU A 24 -3.58 -10.94 -2.39
C LEU A 24 -4.31 -11.88 -3.36
N PHE A 25 -5.31 -12.57 -2.82
CA PHE A 25 -6.19 -13.47 -3.55
C PHE A 25 -7.64 -13.00 -3.42
N CYS A 26 -8.51 -13.46 -4.33
CA CYS A 26 -9.94 -13.16 -4.33
C CYS A 26 -10.35 -11.67 -4.45
N VAL A 27 -9.45 -10.80 -4.91
CA VAL A 27 -9.81 -9.42 -5.26
C VAL A 27 -10.60 -9.43 -6.58
N ARG A 28 -11.80 -8.84 -6.57
CA ARG A 28 -12.68 -8.74 -7.75
C ARG A 28 -12.49 -7.40 -8.45
N ASP A 29 -12.78 -7.38 -9.75
CA ASP A 29 -12.89 -6.18 -10.60
C ASP A 29 -11.63 -5.31 -10.72
N VAL A 30 -10.50 -5.79 -10.20
CA VAL A 30 -9.18 -5.16 -10.34
C VAL A 30 -8.59 -5.37 -11.73
N ASP A 31 -7.83 -4.39 -12.23
CA ASP A 31 -7.04 -4.57 -13.44
C ASP A 31 -5.89 -5.56 -13.21
N THR A 32 -6.05 -6.78 -13.76
CA THR A 32 -5.07 -7.86 -13.62
C THR A 32 -3.98 -7.87 -14.71
N ARG A 33 -3.98 -6.92 -15.65
CA ARG A 33 -3.03 -6.92 -16.77
C ARG A 33 -1.58 -6.73 -16.33
N GLY A 34 -1.34 -6.10 -15.18
CA GLY A 34 -0.01 -5.91 -14.60
C GLY A 34 0.51 -7.19 -13.92
N ARG A 35 1.74 -7.62 -14.26
CA ARG A 35 2.38 -8.86 -13.73
C ARG A 35 2.49 -8.95 -12.20
N ASN A 36 2.26 -7.86 -11.47
CA ASN A 36 2.37 -7.77 -10.01
C ASN A 36 1.17 -7.03 -9.37
N TRP A 37 0.01 -7.01 -10.02
CA TRP A 37 -1.16 -6.24 -9.59
C TRP A 37 -1.58 -6.53 -8.13
N ASN A 38 -1.38 -7.76 -7.65
CA ASN A 38 -1.76 -8.21 -6.30
C ASN A 38 -0.61 -8.29 -5.29
N ARG A 39 0.57 -7.77 -5.64
CA ARG A 39 1.77 -7.88 -4.79
C ARG A 39 2.14 -6.60 -4.07
N GLN A 40 1.50 -5.48 -4.40
CA GLN A 40 1.79 -4.18 -3.82
C GLN A 40 0.48 -3.41 -3.65
N LEU A 41 0.31 -2.83 -2.48
CA LEU A 41 -0.78 -1.89 -2.22
C LEU A 41 -0.16 -0.55 -1.89
N GLN A 42 -0.61 0.51 -2.57
CA GLN A 42 -0.28 1.87 -2.19
C GLN A 42 -1.10 2.26 -0.97
N LEU A 43 -0.42 2.85 0.01
CA LEU A 43 -1.08 3.37 1.19
C LEU A 43 -1.65 4.76 0.89
N VAL A 44 -2.92 4.95 1.23
CA VAL A 44 -3.57 6.25 1.28
C VAL A 44 -3.31 6.80 2.67
N LEU A 45 -2.42 7.79 2.75
CA LEU A 45 -1.98 8.39 4.01
C LEU A 45 -1.95 9.90 3.85
N THR A 46 -2.46 10.60 4.86
CA THR A 46 -2.26 12.02 5.07
C THR A 46 -0.78 12.34 5.37
N ALA A 47 -0.42 13.62 5.32
CA ALA A 47 0.94 14.06 5.66
C ALA A 47 1.29 13.74 7.13
N ASP A 48 0.32 13.90 8.05
CA ASP A 48 0.51 13.64 9.47
C ASP A 48 0.71 12.16 9.76
N GLU A 49 -0.09 11.28 9.14
CA GLU A 49 0.09 9.83 9.27
C GLU A 49 1.44 9.37 8.70
N ARG A 50 1.86 9.90 7.54
CA ARG A 50 3.20 9.61 6.99
C ARG A 50 4.31 10.05 7.94
N SER A 51 4.15 11.19 8.59
CA SER A 51 5.12 11.67 9.58
C SER A 51 5.16 10.74 10.79
N ALA A 52 4.00 10.41 11.36
CA ALA A 52 3.86 9.58 12.55
C ALA A 52 4.36 8.14 12.33
N LEU A 53 4.18 7.58 11.13
CA LEU A 53 4.53 6.20 10.81
C LEU A 53 5.93 6.04 10.19
N ARG A 54 6.68 7.13 10.02
CA ARG A 54 7.98 7.11 9.32
C ARG A 54 9.00 6.16 9.91
N TYR A 55 8.95 5.95 11.23
CA TYR A 55 9.84 5.02 11.94
C TYR A 55 9.62 3.54 11.56
N LEU A 56 8.55 3.23 10.82
CA LEU A 56 8.22 1.88 10.34
C LEU A 56 8.71 1.61 8.91
N LEU A 57 9.23 2.62 8.21
CA LEU A 57 9.78 2.42 6.87
C LEU A 57 10.87 1.35 6.89
N ASP A 58 10.85 0.51 5.85
CA ASP A 58 11.75 -0.63 5.62
C ASP A 58 11.67 -1.72 6.70
N LYS A 59 10.57 -1.75 7.46
CA LYS A 59 10.26 -2.81 8.44
C LYS A 59 9.10 -3.66 7.98
N SER A 60 9.12 -4.93 8.38
CA SER A 60 7.94 -5.79 8.30
C SER A 60 6.94 -5.37 9.39
N VAL A 61 5.68 -5.19 9.00
CA VAL A 61 4.60 -4.74 9.89
C VAL A 61 3.36 -5.58 9.66
N VAL A 62 2.49 -5.69 10.68
CA VAL A 62 1.12 -6.17 10.49
C VAL A 62 0.22 -4.96 10.31
N VAL A 63 -0.41 -4.86 9.14
CA VAL A 63 -1.30 -3.76 8.77
C VAL A 63 -2.72 -4.27 8.58
N GLY A 64 -3.71 -3.51 9.05
CA GLY A 64 -5.10 -3.65 8.65
C GLY A 64 -5.63 -2.34 8.08
N GLY A 65 -6.78 -2.41 7.42
CA GLY A 65 -7.40 -1.27 6.76
C GLY A 65 -8.40 -1.73 5.69
N ASP A 66 -8.90 -0.77 4.94
CA ASP A 66 -9.89 -0.99 3.89
C ASP A 66 -9.19 -1.08 2.52
N LEU A 67 -9.52 -2.13 1.77
CA LEU A 67 -8.97 -2.39 0.43
C LEU A 67 -9.81 -1.67 -0.63
N PHE A 68 -9.18 -0.83 -1.45
CA PHE A 68 -9.83 -0.15 -2.57
C PHE A 68 -9.15 -0.46 -3.91
N LEU A 69 -9.92 -0.37 -5.00
CA LEU A 69 -9.40 -0.37 -6.36
C LEU A 69 -9.00 1.05 -6.74
N ALA A 70 -7.84 1.22 -7.35
CA ALA A 70 -7.44 2.51 -7.90
C ALA A 70 -8.34 2.89 -9.10
N LEU A 71 -8.98 4.05 -9.03
CA LEU A 71 -9.73 4.63 -10.15
C LEU A 71 -8.84 5.64 -10.88
N GLY A 72 -8.45 5.31 -12.11
CA GLY A 72 -7.60 6.16 -12.94
C GLY A 72 -6.10 6.01 -12.68
N ASP A 73 -5.31 6.96 -13.18
CA ASP A 73 -3.84 6.94 -13.22
C ASP A 73 -3.17 7.78 -12.12
N MET A 74 -3.97 8.31 -11.18
CA MET A 74 -3.49 9.08 -10.02
C MET A 74 -2.74 8.23 -8.99
N HIS A 75 -2.86 6.90 -9.07
CA HIS A 75 -2.19 5.95 -8.19
C HIS A 75 -1.25 5.04 -8.96
N HIS A 76 -0.20 4.59 -8.30
CA HIS A 76 0.88 3.82 -8.93
C HIS A 76 0.66 2.30 -8.84
N THR A 77 -0.31 1.87 -8.05
CA THR A 77 -0.72 0.46 -7.91
C THR A 77 -2.22 0.34 -8.13
N PRO A 78 -2.71 -0.78 -8.67
CA PRO A 78 -4.14 -0.99 -8.90
C PRO A 78 -4.93 -1.22 -7.60
N LEU A 79 -4.23 -1.50 -6.50
CA LEU A 79 -4.79 -1.70 -5.17
C LEU A 79 -4.31 -0.64 -4.20
N LEU A 80 -5.23 -0.14 -3.39
CA LEU A 80 -4.99 0.86 -2.36
C LEU A 80 -5.38 0.29 -1.00
N LEU A 81 -4.69 0.73 0.04
CA LEU A 81 -5.07 0.48 1.43
C LEU A 81 -5.31 1.83 2.11
N ASP A 82 -6.48 2.00 2.71
CA ASP A 82 -6.91 3.21 3.41
C ASP A 82 -7.42 2.85 4.82
N ASN A 83 -7.74 3.84 5.66
CA ASN A 83 -8.17 3.66 7.05
C ASN A 83 -7.23 2.72 7.84
N ILE A 84 -5.93 3.01 7.70
CA ILE A 84 -4.86 2.09 8.08
C ILE A 84 -4.72 2.04 9.60
N PHE A 85 -4.65 0.82 10.16
CA PHE A 85 -4.22 0.59 11.53
C PHE A 85 -3.05 -0.40 11.55
N ILE A 86 -2.06 -0.13 12.39
CA ILE A 86 -0.84 -0.92 12.50
C ILE A 86 -0.85 -1.67 13.82
N LEU A 87 -0.69 -2.98 13.72
CA LEU A 87 -0.57 -3.91 14.84
C LEU A 87 0.92 -4.28 14.90
N THR A 88 1.71 -3.52 15.65
CA THR A 88 3.17 -3.76 15.79
C THR A 88 3.47 -5.11 16.42
#